data_AF-A0A7V0IRZ3-F1
#
_entry.id   AF-A0A7V0IRZ3-F1
#
_cell.length_a   1.000
_cell.length_b   1.000
_cell.length_c   1.000
_cell.angle_alpha   90.00
_cell.angle_beta   90.00
_cell.angle_gamma   90.00
#
_symmetry.space_group_name_H-M   'P 1'
#
loop_
_entity.id
_entity.type
_entity.pdbx_description
1 polymer ?
#
loop_
_entity_poly.entity_id
_entity_poly.type
_entity_poly.pdbx_seq_one_letter_code
_entity_poly.pdbx_strand_id
1 'polypeptide(L)'
;MRRVGGLHDQSCLSDTRWTGHHRTCTALDGVDHRAELVGPSNEIRVHSGLGAGDFESEHVFYGFPWERRIGRFEEALQIIKPMLRGESVTFDGEFYKTDNAFLIPKGPRPDGPPIMIGQLKGGPRMKRLVAQYADIWNCWLASSDSHPEGYQESLDAMMAACEKHGRDPATLERNVTV
;
A
#
# COMPACT_ATOMS: atom_id res chain seq x y z
N MET A 1 -43.27 15.95 -0.25
CA MET A 1 -42.80 14.73 0.45
C MET A 1 -42.60 13.61 -0.56
N ARG A 2 -41.35 13.37 -0.98
CA ARG A 2 -40.97 12.15 -1.71
C ARG A 2 -39.74 11.58 -1.00
N ARG A 3 -39.84 10.32 -0.55
CA ARG A 3 -38.74 9.56 0.05
C ARG A 3 -37.69 9.31 -1.03
N VAL A 4 -36.44 9.63 -0.74
CA VAL A 4 -35.28 9.14 -1.50
C VAL A 4 -34.77 7.93 -0.72
N GLY A 5 -34.95 6.74 -1.30
CA GLY A 5 -34.49 5.48 -0.73
C GLY A 5 -32.99 5.33 -0.95
N GLY A 6 -32.27 5.06 0.13
CA GLY A 6 -30.90 4.57 0.09
C GLY A 6 -30.87 3.11 -0.36
N LEU A 7 -29.92 2.81 -1.25
CA LEU A 7 -29.45 1.47 -1.53
C LEU A 7 -27.93 1.52 -1.38
N HIS A 8 -27.47 1.01 -0.25
CA HIS A 8 -26.08 0.75 0.07
C HIS A 8 -25.54 -0.31 -0.89
N ASP A 9 -24.56 0.05 -1.71
CA ASP A 9 -23.79 -0.92 -2.48
C ASP A 9 -22.60 -1.41 -1.64
N GLN A 10 -22.86 -2.36 -0.75
CA GLN A 10 -21.85 -3.10 0.02
C GLN A 10 -21.34 -4.35 -0.74
N SER A 11 -21.70 -4.53 -2.01
CA SER A 11 -21.48 -5.79 -2.73
C SER A 11 -20.03 -6.02 -3.18
N CYS A 12 -19.19 -4.97 -3.20
CA CYS A 12 -17.82 -5.08 -3.71
C CYS A 12 -16.81 -5.65 -2.68
N LEU A 13 -17.16 -5.68 -1.39
CA LEU A 13 -16.24 -6.06 -0.30
C LEU A 13 -16.36 -7.53 0.15
N SER A 14 -17.36 -8.28 -0.32
CA SER A 14 -17.72 -9.59 0.22
C SER A 14 -17.08 -10.80 -0.45
N ASP A 15 -16.35 -10.63 -1.56
CA ASP A 15 -15.89 -11.76 -2.39
C ASP A 15 -14.36 -11.90 -2.40
N THR A 16 -13.74 -12.02 -1.21
CA THR A 16 -12.30 -12.30 -1.07
C THR A 16 -12.09 -13.74 -0.62
N ARG A 17 -11.83 -14.64 -1.58
CA ARG A 17 -11.29 -15.99 -1.33
C ARG A 17 -9.77 -15.95 -1.41
N TRP A 18 -9.14 -16.21 -0.27
CA TRP A 18 -7.69 -16.35 -0.14
C TRP A 18 -7.23 -17.73 -0.65
N THR A 19 -6.98 -17.85 -1.95
CA THR A 19 -6.22 -18.97 -2.53
C THR A 19 -5.15 -18.41 -3.46
N GLY A 20 -3.94 -18.97 -3.36
CA GLY A 20 -2.72 -18.46 -4.00
C GLY A 20 -2.86 -18.12 -5.48
N HIS A 21 -2.08 -17.12 -5.90
CA HIS A 21 -2.03 -16.56 -7.25
C HIS A 21 -3.36 -15.97 -7.75
N HIS A 22 -3.79 -14.82 -7.22
CA HIS A 22 -4.32 -13.69 -8.00
C HIS A 22 -4.65 -12.45 -7.15
N ARG A 23 -4.63 -11.30 -7.84
CA ARG A 23 -4.72 -9.90 -7.38
C ARG A 23 -5.83 -9.62 -6.36
N THR A 24 -5.47 -8.83 -5.36
CA THR A 24 -6.30 -8.42 -4.22
C THR A 24 -6.95 -7.04 -4.42
N CYS A 25 -8.26 -6.96 -4.13
CA CYS A 25 -9.09 -5.80 -3.78
C CYS A 25 -8.84 -4.46 -4.53
N THR A 26 -9.69 -4.19 -5.52
CA THR A 26 -9.79 -2.95 -6.32
C THR A 26 -10.39 -1.75 -5.56
N ALA A 27 -10.32 -1.71 -4.23
CA ALA A 27 -11.14 -0.76 -3.46
C ALA A 27 -10.71 0.70 -3.59
N LEU A 28 -9.46 0.98 -3.98
CA LEU A 28 -8.91 2.33 -4.02
C LEU A 28 -8.14 2.53 -5.33
N ASP A 29 -8.79 3.24 -6.27
CA ASP A 29 -8.28 3.56 -7.60
C ASP A 29 -6.82 4.07 -7.55
N GLY A 30 -5.88 3.33 -8.14
CA GLY A 30 -4.46 3.71 -8.24
C GLY A 30 -3.53 3.21 -7.13
N VAL A 31 -4.00 2.38 -6.19
CA VAL A 31 -3.13 1.61 -5.29
C VAL A 31 -2.72 0.31 -5.97
N ASP A 32 -1.44 0.13 -6.32
CA ASP A 32 -0.97 -1.17 -6.82
C ASP A 32 -0.90 -2.15 -5.64
N HIS A 33 -1.78 -3.15 -5.64
CA HIS A 33 -1.84 -4.22 -4.65
C HIS A 33 -1.14 -5.47 -5.17
N ARG A 34 0.06 -5.75 -4.65
CA ARG A 34 0.80 -6.99 -4.92
C ARG A 34 0.94 -7.83 -3.66
N ALA A 35 0.41 -9.04 -3.70
CA ALA A 35 0.68 -10.04 -2.68
C ALA A 35 1.97 -10.78 -3.06
N GLU A 36 3.05 -10.57 -2.31
CA GLU A 36 4.31 -11.30 -2.50
C GLU A 36 4.39 -12.48 -1.53
N LEU A 37 4.74 -13.65 -2.05
CA LEU A 37 4.95 -14.88 -1.28
C LEU A 37 6.45 -15.07 -1.03
N VAL A 38 6.86 -15.01 0.24
CA VAL A 38 8.27 -15.21 0.62
C VAL A 38 8.38 -16.30 1.69
N GLY A 39 8.98 -17.45 1.35
CA GLY A 39 9.28 -18.51 2.32
C GLY A 39 9.50 -19.91 1.71
N PRO A 40 10.24 -20.82 2.39
CA PRO A 40 10.30 -22.22 2.01
C PRO A 40 8.92 -22.89 2.12
N SER A 41 8.73 -23.98 1.36
CA SER A 41 7.47 -24.59 0.90
C SER A 41 6.37 -24.91 1.92
N ASN A 42 6.56 -24.65 3.21
CA ASN A 42 5.63 -25.08 4.26
C ASN A 42 5.07 -23.91 5.10
N GLU A 43 5.52 -22.66 4.88
CA GLU A 43 4.92 -21.45 5.46
C GLU A 43 4.75 -20.36 4.39
N ILE A 44 3.54 -20.19 3.88
CA ILE A 44 3.22 -19.11 2.95
C ILE A 44 3.10 -17.81 3.74
N ARG A 45 4.10 -16.92 3.65
CA ARG A 45 4.02 -15.55 4.17
C ARG A 45 3.54 -14.62 3.06
N VAL A 46 2.42 -13.95 3.31
CA VAL A 46 1.89 -12.93 2.40
C VAL A 46 2.26 -11.56 2.95
N HIS A 47 2.86 -10.74 2.10
CA HIS A 47 3.03 -9.30 2.31
C HIS A 47 1.97 -8.51 1.55
N SER A 48 1.46 -7.44 2.15
CA SER A 48 0.60 -6.49 1.44
C SER A 48 1.49 -5.45 0.76
N GLY A 49 1.92 -5.74 -0.47
CA GLY A 49 2.67 -4.82 -1.32
C GLY A 49 1.76 -3.72 -1.85
N LEU A 50 2.12 -2.47 -1.55
CA LEU A 50 1.39 -1.26 -1.90
C LEU A 50 2.31 -0.27 -2.63
N GLY A 51 1.79 0.40 -3.65
CA GLY A 51 2.50 1.46 -4.35
C GLY A 51 1.55 2.53 -4.90
N ALA A 52 2.08 3.73 -5.12
CA ALA A 52 1.34 4.84 -5.74
C ALA A 52 1.35 4.79 -7.29
N GLY A 53 1.95 3.75 -7.87
CA GLY A 53 2.23 3.61 -9.30
C GLY A 53 3.29 4.57 -9.81
N ASP A 54 4.36 4.02 -10.40
CA ASP A 54 5.52 4.80 -10.86
C ASP A 54 5.44 5.18 -12.35
N PHE A 55 4.56 4.53 -13.13
CA PHE A 55 4.42 4.78 -14.58
C PHE A 55 3.02 5.29 -14.95
N GLU A 56 2.98 6.38 -15.70
CA GLU A 56 1.72 6.98 -16.20
C GLU A 56 0.97 6.04 -17.16
N SER A 57 1.70 5.27 -17.96
CA SER A 57 1.11 4.31 -18.89
C SER A 57 0.22 3.29 -18.17
N GLU A 58 0.64 2.79 -17.00
CA GLU A 58 -0.16 1.86 -16.20
C GLU A 58 -1.50 2.49 -15.78
N HIS A 59 -1.47 3.76 -15.35
CA HIS A 59 -2.66 4.49 -14.96
C HIS A 59 -3.62 4.64 -16.15
N VAL A 60 -3.09 5.03 -17.32
CA VAL A 60 -3.88 5.13 -18.56
C VAL A 60 -4.48 3.77 -18.95
N PHE A 61 -3.71 2.69 -18.88
CA PHE A 61 -4.20 1.34 -19.24
C PHE A 61 -5.32 0.86 -18.33
N TYR A 62 -5.24 1.14 -17.02
CA TYR A 62 -6.24 0.74 -16.05
C TYR A 62 -7.35 1.78 -15.83
N GLY A 63 -7.29 2.92 -16.53
CA GLY A 63 -8.29 3.98 -16.42
C GLY A 63 -8.23 4.80 -15.13
N PHE A 64 -7.07 4.81 -14.45
CA PHE A 64 -6.84 5.59 -13.24
C PHE A 64 -6.26 6.97 -13.55
N PRO A 65 -6.62 8.02 -12.78
CA PRO A 65 -6.03 9.34 -12.93
C PRO A 65 -4.56 9.35 -12.48
N TRP A 66 -3.67 9.87 -13.31
CA TRP A 66 -2.25 10.02 -13.00
C TRP A 66 -2.00 11.17 -12.00
N GLU A 67 -2.82 12.22 -12.07
CA GLU A 67 -2.65 13.41 -11.26
C GLU A 67 -2.91 13.10 -9.79
N ARG A 68 -2.05 13.67 -8.93
CA ARG A 68 -2.16 13.55 -7.47
C ARG A 68 -2.18 12.10 -6.95
N ARG A 69 -1.65 11.12 -7.71
CA ARG A 69 -1.54 9.71 -7.30
C ARG A 69 -0.96 9.49 -5.90
N ILE A 70 0.05 10.27 -5.48
CA ILE A 70 0.63 10.16 -4.12
C ILE A 70 -0.36 10.64 -3.05
N GLY A 71 -1.23 11.62 -3.37
CA GLY A 71 -2.29 12.05 -2.48
C GLY A 71 -3.41 11.02 -2.33
N ARG A 72 -3.81 10.41 -3.44
CA ARG A 72 -4.71 9.25 -3.42
C ARG A 72 -4.11 8.13 -2.59
N PHE A 73 -2.86 7.76 -2.85
CA PHE A 73 -2.16 6.72 -2.09
C PHE A 73 -2.09 7.03 -0.58
N GLU A 74 -1.84 8.28 -0.19
CA GLU A 74 -1.83 8.69 1.20
C GLU A 74 -3.19 8.53 1.90
N GLU A 75 -4.29 8.93 1.25
CA GLU A 75 -5.63 8.69 1.79
C GLU A 75 -5.95 7.19 1.84
N ALA A 76 -5.53 6.45 0.82
CA ALA A 76 -5.71 5.02 0.78
C ALA A 76 -5.00 4.31 1.94
N LEU A 77 -3.77 4.71 2.29
CA LEU A 77 -3.05 4.15 3.43
C LEU A 77 -3.75 4.42 4.77
N GLN A 78 -4.40 5.59 4.92
CA GLN A 78 -5.20 5.92 6.11
C GLN A 78 -6.43 5.02 6.26
N ILE A 79 -6.95 4.49 5.15
CA ILE A 79 -8.09 3.56 5.14
C ILE A 79 -7.63 2.11 5.28
N ILE A 80 -6.67 1.68 4.45
CA ILE A 80 -6.24 0.29 4.36
C ILE A 80 -5.57 -0.19 5.65
N LYS A 81 -4.64 0.60 6.23
CA LYS A 81 -3.84 0.14 7.37
C LYS A 81 -4.69 -0.21 8.60
N PRO A 82 -5.64 0.64 9.05
CA PRO A 82 -6.52 0.26 10.16
C PRO A 82 -7.43 -0.91 9.82
N MET A 83 -7.97 -0.98 8.60
CA MET A 83 -8.81 -2.12 8.17
C MET A 83 -8.04 -3.45 8.21
N LEU A 84 -6.78 -3.47 7.77
CA LEU A 84 -5.91 -4.64 7.87
C LEU A 84 -5.64 -5.05 9.32
N ARG A 85 -5.68 -4.09 10.25
CA ARG A 85 -5.57 -4.29 11.70
C ARG A 85 -6.92 -4.61 12.37
N GLY A 86 -7.97 -4.81 11.57
CA GLY A 86 -9.28 -5.24 12.04
C GLY A 86 -10.15 -4.13 12.63
N GLU A 87 -9.78 -2.87 12.41
CA GLU A 87 -10.56 -1.69 12.77
C GLU A 87 -11.62 -1.39 11.70
N SER A 88 -12.69 -0.70 12.08
CA SER A 88 -13.57 -0.04 11.12
C SER A 88 -13.16 1.42 10.92
N VAL A 89 -13.32 1.92 9.70
CA VAL A 89 -12.83 3.22 9.28
C VAL A 89 -13.95 4.04 8.69
N THR A 90 -14.21 5.19 9.32
CA THR A 90 -14.91 6.31 8.71
C THR A 90 -13.86 7.34 8.29
N PHE A 91 -13.89 7.72 7.01
CA PHE A 91 -12.91 8.61 6.42
C PHE A 91 -13.62 9.59 5.49
N ASP A 92 -13.22 10.86 5.49
CA ASP A 92 -13.79 11.90 4.65
C ASP A 92 -12.65 12.76 4.09
N GLY A 93 -12.03 12.26 3.01
CA GLY A 93 -10.91 12.90 2.34
C GLY A 93 -11.30 13.57 1.03
N GLU A 94 -10.29 14.04 0.31
CA GLU A 94 -10.44 14.66 -1.01
C GLU A 94 -10.77 13.62 -2.08
N PHE A 95 -10.20 12.42 -1.97
CA PHE A 95 -10.31 11.36 -2.98
C PHE A 95 -11.23 10.23 -2.55
N TYR A 96 -11.23 9.89 -1.27
CA TYR A 96 -12.00 8.77 -0.74
C TYR A 96 -12.89 9.18 0.42
N LYS A 97 -14.04 8.51 0.50
CA LYS A 97 -14.98 8.63 1.61
C LYS A 97 -15.44 7.24 2.02
N THR A 98 -15.38 6.94 3.31
CA THR A 98 -15.89 5.70 3.88
C THR A 98 -16.78 6.00 5.07
N ASP A 99 -17.81 5.18 5.28
CA ASP A 99 -18.68 5.24 6.45
C ASP A 99 -18.68 3.88 7.14
N ASN A 100 -17.97 3.78 8.26
CA ASN A 100 -17.79 2.57 9.06
C ASN A 100 -17.38 1.34 8.21
N ALA A 101 -16.46 1.53 7.26
CA ALA A 101 -15.96 0.45 6.40
C ALA A 101 -15.05 -0.49 7.19
N PHE A 102 -15.11 -1.79 6.96
CA PHE A 102 -14.27 -2.78 7.63
C PHE A 102 -13.96 -3.94 6.68
N LEU A 103 -12.88 -4.67 6.97
CA LEU A 103 -12.44 -5.81 6.16
C LEU A 103 -12.98 -7.14 6.74
N ILE A 104 -13.62 -7.96 5.89
CA ILE A 104 -14.00 -9.35 6.18
C ILE A 104 -13.54 -10.26 5.03
N PRO A 105 -12.94 -11.44 5.32
CA PRO A 105 -12.58 -11.94 6.65
C PRO A 105 -11.39 -11.17 7.26
N LYS A 106 -11.33 -11.14 8.60
CA LYS A 106 -10.12 -10.68 9.29
C LYS A 106 -8.96 -11.64 9.00
N GLY A 107 -7.76 -11.10 8.81
CA GLY A 107 -6.56 -11.90 8.62
C GLY A 107 -6.23 -12.76 9.85
N PRO A 108 -5.44 -13.82 9.70
CA PRO A 108 -5.06 -14.70 10.81
C PRO A 108 -4.06 -14.06 11.80
N ARG A 109 -3.50 -12.88 11.47
CA ARG A 109 -2.53 -12.16 12.31
C ARG A 109 -3.24 -11.06 13.10
N PRO A 110 -3.02 -10.95 14.42
CA PRO A 110 -3.65 -9.91 15.25
C PRO A 110 -3.39 -8.48 14.75
N ASP A 111 -2.16 -8.20 14.30
CA ASP A 111 -1.75 -6.89 13.80
C ASP A 111 -1.90 -6.73 12.27
N GLY A 112 -2.59 -7.68 11.62
CA GLY A 112 -2.70 -7.75 10.16
C GLY A 112 -1.42 -8.26 9.47
N PRO A 113 -1.43 -8.38 8.13
CA PRO A 113 -0.23 -8.65 7.35
C PRO A 113 0.70 -7.42 7.34
N PRO A 114 2.04 -7.61 7.31
CA PRO A 114 3.00 -6.52 7.13
C PRO A 114 2.71 -5.76 5.84
N ILE A 115 2.75 -4.44 5.95
CA ILE A 115 2.59 -3.53 4.82
C ILE A 115 3.96 -3.29 4.20
N MET A 116 4.13 -3.75 2.97
CA MET A 116 5.30 -3.45 2.17
C MET A 116 4.99 -2.29 1.24
N ILE A 117 5.79 -1.23 1.25
CA ILE A 117 5.63 -0.12 0.31
C ILE A 117 6.82 -0.09 -0.64
N GLY A 118 6.51 -0.20 -1.93
CA GLY A 118 7.47 -0.09 -3.03
C GLY A 118 7.58 1.33 -3.55
N GLN A 119 8.79 1.74 -3.90
CA GLN A 119 9.05 2.95 -4.68
C GLN A 119 10.33 2.75 -5.50
N LEU A 120 10.39 3.36 -6.69
CA LEU A 120 11.62 3.48 -7.46
C LEU A 120 12.60 4.46 -6.77
N LYS A 121 12.68 5.73 -7.22
CA LYS A 121 13.49 6.77 -6.55
C LYS A 121 12.71 7.61 -5.55
N GLY A 122 11.37 7.60 -5.62
CA GLY A 122 10.40 8.16 -4.66
C GLY A 122 10.70 9.55 -4.09
N GLY A 123 9.91 10.57 -4.42
CA GLY A 123 10.10 11.92 -3.87
C GLY A 123 9.94 12.00 -2.34
N PRO A 124 10.27 13.15 -1.70
CA PRO A 124 10.20 13.32 -0.24
C PRO A 124 8.86 12.94 0.39
N ARG A 125 7.75 13.18 -0.33
CA ARG A 125 6.41 12.79 0.11
C ARG A 125 6.23 11.28 0.19
N MET A 126 6.73 10.52 -0.79
CA MET A 126 6.63 9.06 -0.79
C MET A 126 7.48 8.46 0.34
N LYS A 127 8.70 8.97 0.55
CA LYS A 127 9.56 8.56 1.67
C LYS A 127 8.92 8.84 3.03
N ARG A 128 8.20 9.97 3.19
CA ARG A 128 7.39 10.22 4.39
C ARG A 128 6.33 9.13 4.60
N LEU A 129 5.61 8.74 3.54
CA LEU A 129 4.59 7.70 3.62
C LEU A 129 5.19 6.34 4.00
N VAL A 130 6.34 5.98 3.42
CA VAL A 130 7.07 4.77 3.83
C VAL A 130 7.40 4.82 5.32
N ALA A 131 7.99 5.91 5.81
CA ALA A 131 8.36 6.05 7.22
C ALA A 131 7.16 5.96 8.19
N GLN A 132 5.98 6.42 7.78
CA GLN A 132 4.77 6.45 8.61
C GLN A 132 3.96 5.14 8.54
N TYR A 133 3.89 4.52 7.36
CA TYR A 133 2.91 3.47 7.10
C TYR A 133 3.52 2.08 6.91
N ALA A 134 4.73 1.99 6.34
CA ALA A 134 5.33 0.71 5.98
C ALA A 134 5.91 -0.05 7.18
N ASP A 135 5.79 -1.36 7.13
CA ASP A 135 6.57 -2.30 7.92
C ASP A 135 7.82 -2.74 7.14
N ILE A 136 7.70 -2.81 5.80
CA ILE A 136 8.76 -3.19 4.88
C ILE A 136 8.88 -2.11 3.79
N TRP A 137 10.08 -1.59 3.57
CA TRP A 137 10.39 -0.76 2.42
C TRP A 137 10.99 -1.62 1.32
N ASN A 138 10.35 -1.66 0.15
CA ASN A 138 10.93 -2.25 -1.05
C ASN A 138 11.59 -1.14 -1.90
N CYS A 139 12.92 -1.17 -1.96
CA CYS A 139 13.70 -0.34 -2.86
C CYS A 139 13.70 -0.98 -4.24
N TRP A 140 12.99 -0.40 -5.20
CA TRP A 140 13.09 -0.84 -6.58
C TRP A 140 14.17 -0.03 -7.29
N LEU A 141 15.17 -0.70 -7.85
CA LEU A 141 16.23 -0.07 -8.64
C LEU A 141 15.94 -0.30 -10.11
N ALA A 142 15.89 0.79 -10.88
CA ALA A 142 15.79 0.69 -12.33
C ALA A 142 17.08 0.03 -12.86
N SER A 143 17.02 -0.62 -14.02
CA SER A 143 18.19 -1.30 -14.60
C SER A 143 19.42 -0.39 -14.74
N SER A 144 19.22 0.92 -14.92
CA SER A 144 20.28 1.93 -14.95
C SER A 144 20.96 2.18 -13.60
N ASP A 145 20.26 1.93 -12.50
CA ASP A 145 20.68 2.20 -11.12
C ASP A 145 20.88 0.90 -10.31
N SER A 146 20.83 -0.26 -10.97
CA SER A 146 20.92 -1.59 -10.36
C SER A 146 22.38 -1.97 -10.06
N HIS A 147 23.00 -1.20 -9.17
CA HIS A 147 24.36 -1.36 -8.69
C HIS A 147 24.47 -0.93 -7.21
N PRO A 148 25.50 -1.38 -6.46
CA PRO A 148 25.58 -1.16 -5.01
C PRO A 148 25.49 0.32 -4.59
N GLU A 149 26.05 1.23 -5.39
CA GLU A 149 26.04 2.67 -5.11
C GLU A 149 24.62 3.25 -5.25
N GLY A 150 23.86 2.84 -6.28
CA GLY A 150 22.47 3.26 -6.47
C GLY A 150 21.54 2.80 -5.33
N TYR A 151 21.81 1.61 -4.77
CA TYR A 151 21.14 1.15 -3.55
C TYR A 151 21.51 2.03 -2.34
N GLN A 152 22.80 2.32 -2.16
CA GLN A 152 23.28 3.09 -1.00
C GLN A 152 22.67 4.50 -0.97
N GLU A 153 22.60 5.19 -2.12
CA GLU A 153 21.96 6.51 -2.22
C GLU A 153 20.48 6.47 -1.81
N SER A 154 19.76 5.44 -2.26
CA SER A 154 18.34 5.24 -1.94
C SER A 154 18.15 4.92 -0.45
N LEU A 155 19.04 4.10 0.11
CA LEU A 155 19.07 3.75 1.52
C LEU A 155 19.28 4.99 2.39
N ASP A 156 20.32 5.77 2.12
CA ASP A 156 20.66 6.97 2.91
C ASP A 156 19.50 7.96 2.93
N ALA A 157 18.88 8.19 1.76
CA ALA A 157 17.73 9.07 1.63
C ALA A 157 16.50 8.53 2.41
N MET A 158 16.32 7.22 2.49
CA MET A 158 15.24 6.61 3.26
C MET A 158 15.51 6.67 4.77
N MET A 159 16.74 6.40 5.23
CA MET A 159 17.11 6.51 6.65
C MET A 159 16.93 7.94 7.16
N ALA A 160 17.38 8.94 6.39
CA ALA A 160 17.16 10.35 6.70
C ALA A 160 15.66 10.70 6.79
N ALA A 161 14.82 10.10 5.95
CA ALA A 161 13.37 10.30 6.02
C ALA A 161 12.75 9.63 7.25
N CYS A 162 13.21 8.45 7.66
CA CYS A 162 12.80 7.80 8.90
C CYS A 162 13.10 8.71 10.10
N GLU A 163 14.34 9.18 10.23
CA GLU A 163 14.76 10.08 11.31
C GLU A 163 13.94 11.37 11.32
N LYS A 164 13.80 12.02 10.17
CA LYS A 164 13.00 13.25 10.02
C LYS A 164 11.56 13.09 10.47
N HIS A 165 10.99 11.89 10.33
CA HIS A 165 9.60 11.59 10.68
C HIS A 165 9.45 10.78 11.98
N GLY A 166 10.51 10.69 12.78
CA GLY A 166 10.48 10.08 14.11
C GLY A 166 10.34 8.55 14.10
N ARG A 167 10.66 7.89 12.98
CA ARG A 167 10.71 6.43 12.86
C ARG A 167 12.13 5.95 13.15
N ASP A 168 12.27 5.00 14.07
CA ASP A 168 13.54 4.27 14.24
C ASP A 168 13.86 3.48 12.96
N PRO A 169 14.95 3.77 12.24
CA PRO A 169 15.28 3.09 11.00
C PRO A 169 15.56 1.59 11.15
N ALA A 170 15.85 1.10 12.35
CA ALA A 170 16.05 -0.33 12.62
C ALA A 170 14.73 -1.13 12.60
N THR A 171 13.60 -0.45 12.76
CA THR A 171 12.27 -1.07 12.76
C THR A 171 11.64 -1.17 11.37
N LEU A 172 12.30 -0.67 10.33
CA LEU A 172 11.85 -0.75 8.95
C LEU A 172 12.61 -1.86 8.24
N GLU A 173 11.93 -2.96 7.93
CA GLU A 173 12.50 -4.05 7.14
C GLU A 173 12.79 -3.56 5.72
N ARG A 174 13.84 -4.10 5.09
CA ARG A 174 14.36 -3.61 3.82
C ARG A 174 14.39 -4.75 2.83
N ASN A 175 13.67 -4.57 1.73
CA ASN A 175 13.73 -5.41 0.55
C ASN A 175 14.35 -4.58 -0.59
N VAL A 176 15.13 -5.23 -1.45
CA VAL A 176 15.67 -4.61 -2.65
C VAL A 176 15.29 -5.47 -3.85
N THR A 177 14.70 -4.82 -4.85
CA THR A 177 14.36 -5.43 -6.14
C THR A 177 15.22 -4.79 -7.21
N VAL A 178 16.00 -5.61 -7.92
CA VAL A 178 17.05 -5.22 -8.88
C VAL A 178 16.74 -5.63 -10.32
#